data_AF-A0A1E1MMS2-F1
#
_entry.id   AF-A0A1E1MMS2-F1
#
_cell.length_a   1.000
_cell.length_b   1.000
_cell.length_c   1.000
_cell.angle_alpha   90.00
_cell.angle_beta   90.00
_cell.angle_gamma   90.00
#
_symmetry.space_group_name_H-M   'P 1'
#
loop_
_entity.id
_entity.type
_entity.pdbx_description
1 polymer ?
#
loop_
_entity_poly.entity_id
_entity_poly.type
_entity_poly.pdbx_seq_one_letter_code
_entity_poly.pdbx_strand_id
1 'polypeptide(L)'
;MSTEAGKGQDAIKVSDYPAAIKHLTAALRTCPPARPSPLWLIQRSIAYQRTSQHELALIDADNALLASIDRGKRDLIATSQFRRAVALHGLGRFGDARLCLNWCNKKNDKEKGLTIWMAKVKADYENAGGDEAECNKTTVKEVPDKPEEVIGEPASKEEKGTPVATKKVPVVTGAPVAQAPTPKEKVRTEWYQSTATVTIEIFAKGVPKENATVKITEESVDVSFPVAISNSNYDYTLEPLFSKVDASKSTFRITPHKIEIILHKSLPGLKWSSLEGTEPIHLTTSEEEPATKIPDAVLQVDKAPSYPTSSKNGPTNWDTVLSDENDEEDGEEVDHFFKKLYKDADPDTKRAMMKSYQESNGTSLSTVWSDVGSKTFETMPPDGMEAKKWGA
;
A
#
# COMPACT_ATOMS: atom_id res chain seq x y z
N MET A 1 -9.13 0.85 32.41
CA MET A 1 -9.99 1.83 31.71
C MET A 1 -9.15 2.57 30.70
N SER A 2 -9.37 2.37 29.40
CA SER A 2 -8.65 3.12 28.36
C SER A 2 -9.06 4.59 28.40
N THR A 3 -8.07 5.50 28.35
CA THR A 3 -8.32 6.94 28.26
C THR A 3 -8.98 7.29 26.92
N GLU A 4 -9.66 8.45 26.84
CA GLU A 4 -10.24 8.91 25.57
C GLU A 4 -9.17 9.04 24.46
N ALA A 5 -7.95 9.45 24.81
CA ALA A 5 -6.82 9.45 23.89
C ALA A 5 -6.48 8.04 23.36
N GLY A 6 -6.46 7.03 24.25
CA GLY A 6 -6.24 5.63 23.87
C GLY A 6 -7.33 5.11 22.93
N LYS A 7 -8.60 5.34 23.27
CA LYS A 7 -9.75 4.97 22.40
C LYS A 7 -9.64 5.62 21.01
N GLY A 8 -9.23 6.89 20.95
CA GLY A 8 -9.01 7.58 19.68
C GLY A 8 -7.87 6.99 18.86
N GLN A 9 -6.79 6.53 19.51
CA GLN A 9 -5.68 5.85 18.84
C GLN A 9 -6.06 4.45 18.34
N ASP A 10 -6.83 3.70 19.12
CA ASP A 10 -7.31 2.37 18.73
C ASP A 10 -8.32 2.46 17.57
N ALA A 11 -9.19 3.48 17.58
CA ALA A 11 -10.08 3.77 16.45
C ALA A 11 -9.30 4.06 15.14
N ILE A 12 -8.18 4.78 15.19
CA ILE A 12 -7.30 4.98 14.01
C ILE A 12 -6.73 3.65 13.48
N LYS A 13 -6.32 2.73 14.37
CA LYS A 13 -5.80 1.41 13.95
C LYS A 13 -6.86 0.59 13.20
N VAL A 14 -8.13 0.70 13.62
CA VAL A 14 -9.28 0.02 13.00
C VAL A 14 -9.83 0.82 11.79
N SER A 15 -9.21 1.96 11.43
CA SER A 15 -9.69 2.88 10.38
C SER A 15 -11.08 3.49 10.63
N ASP A 16 -11.55 3.53 11.88
CA ASP A 16 -12.74 4.27 12.30
C ASP A 16 -12.37 5.74 12.57
N TYR A 17 -12.23 6.50 11.49
CA TYR A 17 -11.87 7.93 11.56
C TYR A 17 -12.94 8.79 12.25
N PRO A 18 -14.27 8.59 12.07
CA PRO A 18 -15.29 9.32 12.81
C PRO A 18 -15.21 9.12 14.34
N ALA A 19 -15.04 7.88 14.82
CA ALA A 19 -14.87 7.63 16.25
C ALA A 19 -13.53 8.19 16.75
N ALA A 20 -12.46 8.09 15.97
CA ALA A 20 -11.17 8.70 16.30
C ALA A 20 -11.29 10.21 16.52
N ILE A 21 -11.95 10.94 15.61
CA ILE A 21 -12.18 12.40 15.74
C ILE A 21 -12.93 12.72 17.03
N LYS A 22 -13.99 11.96 17.35
CA LYS A 22 -14.80 12.13 18.57
C LYS A 22 -13.95 11.95 19.84
N HIS A 23 -13.23 10.84 19.94
CA HIS A 23 -12.42 10.50 21.10
C HIS A 23 -11.18 11.40 21.27
N LEU A 24 -10.49 11.76 20.17
CA LEU A 24 -9.36 12.70 20.22
C LEU A 24 -9.81 14.13 20.56
N THR A 25 -10.99 14.55 20.11
CA THR A 25 -11.57 15.84 20.50
C THR A 25 -11.95 15.87 21.98
N ALA A 26 -12.52 14.77 22.50
CA ALA A 26 -12.76 14.62 23.94
C ALA A 26 -11.44 14.65 24.74
N ALA A 27 -10.40 13.97 24.26
CA ALA A 27 -9.08 13.99 24.87
C ALA A 27 -8.47 15.41 24.89
N LEU A 28 -8.50 16.13 23.76
CA LEU A 28 -7.97 17.49 23.66
C LEU A 28 -8.68 18.49 24.59
N ARG A 29 -9.98 18.32 24.84
CA ARG A 29 -10.73 19.11 25.86
C ARG A 29 -10.24 18.88 27.30
N THR A 30 -9.53 17.79 27.58
CA THR A 30 -8.90 17.54 28.89
C THR A 30 -7.49 18.14 29.01
N CYS A 31 -6.89 18.57 27.90
CA CYS A 31 -5.65 19.35 27.94
C CYS A 31 -5.94 20.83 28.21
N PRO A 32 -5.03 21.56 28.87
CA PRO A 32 -5.08 23.01 28.90
C PRO A 32 -4.97 23.58 27.47
N PRO A 33 -5.83 24.52 27.04
CA PRO A 33 -5.81 25.09 25.68
C PRO A 33 -4.50 25.86 25.38
N ALA A 34 -3.78 26.29 26.41
CA ALA A 34 -2.46 26.88 26.26
C ALA A 34 -1.37 25.87 25.80
N ARG A 35 -1.53 24.57 26.07
CA ARG A 35 -0.53 23.52 25.76
C ARG A 35 -1.19 22.19 25.33
N PRO A 36 -1.93 22.17 24.20
CA PRO A 36 -2.54 20.95 23.66
C PRO A 36 -1.46 19.91 23.29
N SER A 37 -1.85 18.63 23.21
CA SER A 37 -0.93 17.54 22.83
C SER A 37 -0.71 17.52 21.31
N PRO A 38 0.53 17.74 20.81
CA PRO A 38 0.79 17.67 19.36
C PRO A 38 0.49 16.31 18.78
N LEU A 39 0.73 15.23 19.54
CA LEU A 39 0.46 13.87 19.09
C LEU A 39 -1.03 13.65 18.81
N TRP A 40 -1.91 14.19 19.65
CA TRP A 40 -3.36 14.04 19.49
C TRP A 40 -3.90 14.93 18.36
N LEU A 41 -3.32 16.13 18.18
CA LEU A 41 -3.60 17.00 17.04
C LEU A 41 -3.13 16.37 15.71
N ILE A 42 -1.93 15.81 15.65
CA ILE A 42 -1.42 15.04 14.50
C ILE A 42 -2.37 13.87 14.18
N GLN A 43 -2.78 13.11 15.20
CA GLN A 43 -3.70 11.97 15.04
C GLN A 43 -5.09 12.40 14.55
N ARG A 44 -5.61 13.54 15.05
CA ARG A 44 -6.91 14.07 14.63
C ARG A 44 -6.84 14.69 13.22
N SER A 45 -5.74 15.35 12.87
CA SER A 45 -5.44 15.80 11.50
C SER A 45 -5.42 14.64 10.49
N ILE A 46 -4.82 13.50 10.84
CA ILE A 46 -4.88 12.27 10.01
C ILE A 46 -6.33 11.83 9.80
N ALA A 47 -7.13 11.77 10.87
CA ALA A 47 -8.52 11.36 10.77
C ALA A 47 -9.36 12.33 9.90
N TYR A 48 -9.20 13.65 10.07
CA TYR A 48 -9.84 14.66 9.23
C TYR A 48 -9.43 14.54 7.75
N GLN A 49 -8.14 14.30 7.47
CA GLN A 49 -7.65 14.05 6.11
C GLN A 49 -8.34 12.85 5.47
N ARG A 50 -8.51 11.76 6.22
CA ARG A 50 -9.18 10.53 5.77
C ARG A 50 -10.68 10.69 5.59
N THR A 51 -11.31 11.67 6.25
CA THR A 51 -12.71 12.07 6.05
C THR A 51 -12.88 13.25 5.09
N SER A 52 -11.86 13.60 4.29
CA SER A 52 -11.86 14.72 3.33
C SER A 52 -12.11 16.12 3.94
N GLN A 53 -11.91 16.29 5.25
CA GLN A 53 -12.06 17.56 5.95
C GLN A 53 -10.72 18.32 5.98
N HIS A 54 -10.23 18.70 4.80
CA HIS A 54 -8.87 19.20 4.62
C HIS A 54 -8.58 20.53 5.34
N GLU A 55 -9.57 21.40 5.51
CA GLU A 55 -9.44 22.65 6.29
C GLU A 55 -9.21 22.38 7.78
N LEU A 56 -10.01 21.50 8.39
CA LEU A 56 -9.85 21.10 9.79
C LEU A 56 -8.55 20.32 10.01
N ALA A 57 -8.15 19.50 9.03
CA ALA A 57 -6.86 18.82 9.04
C ALA A 57 -5.67 19.80 9.04
N LEU A 58 -5.78 20.92 8.32
CA LEU A 58 -4.78 21.99 8.28
C LEU A 58 -4.70 22.74 9.62
N ILE A 59 -5.84 23.14 10.19
CA ILE A 59 -5.91 23.81 11.49
C ILE A 59 -5.26 22.94 12.59
N ASP A 60 -5.55 21.64 12.60
CA ASP A 60 -4.91 20.71 13.55
C ASP A 60 -3.40 20.56 13.31
N ALA A 61 -2.95 20.56 12.06
CA ALA A 61 -1.52 20.48 11.73
C ALA A 61 -0.76 21.75 12.15
N ASP A 62 -1.36 22.92 11.96
CA ASP A 62 -0.80 24.21 12.39
C ASP A 62 -0.73 24.31 13.92
N ASN A 63 -1.78 23.91 14.62
CA ASN A 63 -1.79 23.82 16.08
C ASN A 63 -0.79 22.78 16.62
N ALA A 64 -0.64 21.64 15.93
CA ALA A 64 0.36 20.63 16.29
C ALA A 64 1.78 21.15 16.12
N LEU A 65 2.05 21.92 15.06
CA LEU A 65 3.35 22.54 14.80
C LEU A 65 3.71 23.54 15.90
N LEU A 66 2.78 24.44 16.26
CA LEU A 66 2.96 25.40 17.35
C LEU A 66 3.24 24.70 18.69
N ALA A 67 2.44 23.69 19.04
CA ALA A 67 2.62 22.92 20.27
C ALA A 67 3.90 22.04 20.24
N SER A 68 4.44 21.71 19.06
CA SER A 68 5.70 20.97 18.91
C SER A 68 6.92 21.89 19.06
N ILE A 69 6.81 23.15 18.59
CA ILE A 69 7.82 24.19 18.76
C ILE A 69 7.94 24.58 20.25
N ASP A 70 6.83 24.83 20.93
CA ASP A 70 6.77 25.10 22.39
C ASP A 70 7.45 23.99 23.22
N ARG A 71 7.30 22.74 22.77
CA ARG A 71 7.88 21.55 23.44
C ARG A 71 9.30 21.20 22.96
N GLY A 72 9.87 21.95 22.01
CA GLY A 72 11.22 21.73 21.46
C GLY A 72 11.43 20.38 20.76
N LYS A 73 10.37 19.63 20.42
CA LYS A 73 10.50 18.25 19.89
C LYS A 73 10.65 18.25 18.38
N ARG A 74 11.90 18.21 17.90
CA ARG A 74 12.27 18.26 16.47
C ARG A 74 11.49 17.27 15.59
N ASP A 75 11.31 16.03 16.05
CA ASP A 75 10.58 15.00 15.31
C ASP A 75 9.11 15.40 15.09
N LEU A 76 8.44 15.84 16.16
CA LEU A 76 7.04 16.29 16.09
C LEU A 76 6.88 17.57 15.26
N ILE A 77 7.89 18.45 15.25
CA ILE A 77 7.92 19.62 14.35
C ILE A 77 7.94 19.16 12.89
N ALA A 78 8.76 18.16 12.55
CA ALA A 78 8.83 17.60 11.20
C ALA A 78 7.52 16.91 10.81
N THR A 79 7.01 15.98 11.64
CA THR A 79 5.71 15.33 11.40
C THR A 79 4.58 16.36 11.26
N SER A 80 4.58 17.45 12.03
CA SER A 80 3.55 18.50 11.90
C SER A 80 3.65 19.24 10.56
N GLN A 81 4.85 19.62 10.11
CA GLN A 81 5.04 20.20 8.77
C GLN A 81 4.64 19.23 7.65
N PHE A 82 4.91 17.93 7.81
CA PHE A 82 4.46 16.90 6.89
C PHE A 82 2.93 16.81 6.83
N ARG A 83 2.22 16.76 7.98
CA ARG A 83 0.74 16.75 8.02
C ARG A 83 0.15 18.02 7.40
N ARG A 84 0.77 19.17 7.64
CA ARG A 84 0.41 20.45 7.05
C ARG A 84 0.50 20.41 5.51
N ALA A 85 1.58 19.85 4.97
CA ALA A 85 1.72 19.65 3.53
C ALA A 85 0.62 18.75 2.94
N VAL A 86 0.31 17.64 3.62
CA VAL A 86 -0.76 16.71 3.22
C VAL A 86 -2.14 17.39 3.23
N ALA A 87 -2.42 18.25 4.22
CA ALA A 87 -3.67 19.01 4.28
C ALA A 87 -3.76 20.07 3.18
N LEU A 88 -2.68 20.83 2.94
CA LEU A 88 -2.59 21.82 1.86
C LEU A 88 -2.71 21.18 0.47
N HIS A 89 -2.14 20.00 0.27
CA HIS A 89 -2.33 19.20 -0.95
C HIS A 89 -3.80 18.83 -1.17
N GLY A 90 -4.51 18.42 -0.11
CA GLY A 90 -5.96 18.16 -0.16
C GLY A 90 -6.82 19.40 -0.45
N LEU A 91 -6.30 20.60 -0.21
CA LEU A 91 -6.90 21.88 -0.60
C LEU A 91 -6.45 22.36 -2.00
N GLY A 92 -5.67 21.55 -2.73
CA GLY A 92 -5.12 21.91 -4.04
C GLY A 92 -4.00 22.95 -4.00
N ARG A 93 -3.46 23.32 -2.83
CA ARG A 93 -2.42 24.35 -2.66
C ARG A 93 -1.02 23.73 -2.76
N PHE A 94 -0.65 23.28 -3.95
CA PHE A 94 0.58 22.50 -4.15
C PHE A 94 1.86 23.31 -3.90
N GLY A 95 1.86 24.62 -4.17
CA GLY A 95 3.01 25.49 -3.86
C GLY A 95 3.30 25.57 -2.36
N ASP A 96 2.26 25.80 -1.56
CA ASP A 96 2.36 25.83 -0.10
C ASP A 96 2.71 24.44 0.48
N ALA A 97 2.15 23.37 -0.09
CA ALA A 97 2.49 22.00 0.29
C ALA A 97 3.98 21.69 0.03
N ARG A 98 4.53 22.12 -1.12
CA ARG A 98 5.95 21.96 -1.48
C ARG A 98 6.87 22.66 -0.48
N LEU A 99 6.53 23.86 -0.02
CA LEU A 99 7.28 24.55 1.04
C LEU A 99 7.24 23.77 2.37
N CYS A 100 6.07 23.26 2.76
CA CYS A 100 5.92 22.48 3.99
C CYS A 100 6.74 21.19 3.99
N LEU A 101 6.80 20.47 2.86
CA LEU A 101 7.67 19.30 2.71
C LEU A 101 9.16 19.67 2.77
N ASN A 102 9.55 20.80 2.17
CA ASN A 102 10.93 21.29 2.26
C ASN A 102 11.33 21.67 3.70
N TRP A 103 10.42 22.25 4.50
CA TRP A 103 10.66 22.45 5.93
C TRP A 103 10.69 21.14 6.71
N CYS A 104 9.83 20.18 6.40
CA CYS A 104 9.90 18.84 6.97
C CYS A 104 11.29 18.24 6.74
N ASN A 105 11.76 18.18 5.49
CA ASN A 105 13.06 17.63 5.12
C ASN A 105 14.23 18.30 5.86
N LYS A 106 14.18 19.64 6.05
CA LYS A 106 15.19 20.38 6.85
C LYS A 106 15.18 20.01 8.34
N LYS A 107 14.07 19.51 8.89
CA LYS A 107 13.97 19.10 10.30
C LYS A 107 14.21 17.59 10.46
N ASN A 108 13.56 16.75 9.68
CA ASN A 108 13.73 15.29 9.60
C ASN A 108 13.62 14.85 8.12
N ASP A 109 14.73 14.38 7.56
CA ASP A 109 14.84 13.77 6.23
C ASP A 109 14.27 12.34 6.20
N LYS A 110 14.23 11.67 7.35
CA LYS A 110 13.73 10.30 7.53
C LYS A 110 12.25 10.23 7.91
N GLU A 111 11.48 11.28 7.65
CA GLU A 111 10.04 11.30 7.95
C GLU A 111 9.29 10.31 7.03
N LYS A 112 8.43 9.46 7.62
CA LYS A 112 7.81 8.34 6.90
C LYS A 112 6.95 8.83 5.73
N GLY A 113 7.35 8.43 4.51
CA GLY A 113 6.68 8.79 3.26
C GLY A 113 7.03 10.17 2.70
N LEU A 114 8.02 10.89 3.26
CA LEU A 114 8.44 12.21 2.79
C LEU A 114 8.83 12.20 1.30
N THR A 115 9.68 11.27 0.88
CA THR A 115 10.14 11.14 -0.52
C THR A 115 8.97 10.95 -1.49
N ILE A 116 8.03 10.07 -1.16
CA ILE A 116 6.82 9.79 -1.95
C ILE A 116 5.95 11.04 -2.07
N TRP A 117 5.74 11.76 -0.97
CA TRP A 117 4.96 13.00 -0.97
C TRP A 117 5.65 14.15 -1.70
N MET A 118 6.99 14.25 -1.66
CA MET A 118 7.74 15.23 -2.43
C MET A 118 7.62 14.97 -3.93
N ALA A 119 7.73 13.71 -4.36
CA ALA A 119 7.51 13.33 -5.76
C ALA A 119 6.07 13.61 -6.21
N LYS A 120 5.07 13.23 -5.38
CA LYS A 120 3.65 13.47 -5.67
C LYS A 120 3.32 14.96 -5.78
N VAL A 121 3.69 15.77 -4.79
CA VAL A 121 3.43 17.22 -4.82
C VAL A 121 4.14 17.89 -5.99
N LYS A 122 5.35 17.42 -6.38
CA LYS A 122 6.03 17.91 -7.59
C LYS A 122 5.23 17.61 -8.86
N ALA A 123 4.78 16.36 -9.06
CA ALA A 123 3.97 16.00 -10.21
C ALA A 123 2.64 16.76 -10.26
N ASP A 124 1.95 16.90 -9.13
CA ASP A 124 0.68 17.65 -9.06
C ASP A 124 0.88 19.16 -9.28
N TYR A 125 2.01 19.74 -8.84
CA TYR A 125 2.41 21.12 -9.11
C TYR A 125 2.65 21.37 -10.61
N GLU A 126 3.38 20.47 -11.27
CA GLU A 126 3.67 20.52 -12.71
C GLU A 126 2.38 20.35 -13.53
N ASN A 127 1.55 19.35 -13.19
CA ASN A 127 0.25 19.12 -13.84
C ASN A 127 -0.74 20.29 -13.67
N ALA A 128 -0.66 21.04 -12.58
CA ALA A 128 -1.55 22.17 -12.33
C ALA A 128 -1.19 23.45 -13.12
N GLY A 129 -0.10 23.44 -13.91
CA GLY A 129 0.34 24.58 -14.72
C GLY A 129 1.61 25.28 -14.21
N GLY A 130 2.36 24.66 -13.29
CA GLY A 130 3.65 25.18 -12.83
C GLY A 130 3.57 26.56 -12.16
N ASP A 131 4.61 27.38 -12.32
CA ASP A 131 4.78 28.63 -11.55
C ASP A 131 3.70 29.71 -11.85
N GLU A 132 2.95 29.60 -12.95
CA GLU A 132 1.89 30.55 -13.33
C GLU A 132 0.53 30.25 -12.65
N ALA A 133 0.35 29.03 -12.13
CA ALA A 133 -0.93 28.59 -11.61
C ALA A 133 -1.23 29.17 -10.20
N GLU A 134 -2.48 29.57 -9.96
CA GLU A 134 -2.86 30.20 -8.68
C GLU A 134 -2.72 29.28 -7.46
N CYS A 135 -3.00 27.99 -7.65
CA CYS A 135 -2.74 26.91 -6.68
C CYS A 135 -1.26 26.74 -6.27
N ASN A 136 -0.35 27.26 -7.09
CA ASN A 136 1.08 27.11 -6.96
C ASN A 136 1.75 28.35 -6.34
N LYS A 137 1.00 29.44 -6.13
CA LYS A 137 1.44 30.63 -5.39
C LYS A 137 1.72 30.26 -3.93
N THR A 138 2.84 30.74 -3.40
CA THR A 138 3.23 30.51 -2.02
C THR A 138 2.75 31.64 -1.12
N THR A 139 1.97 31.29 -0.10
CA THR A 139 1.35 32.21 0.87
C THR A 139 1.56 31.76 2.31
N VAL A 140 1.97 30.51 2.52
CA VAL A 140 2.20 29.89 3.82
C VAL A 140 3.54 30.32 4.44
N LYS A 141 3.51 30.69 5.73
CA LYS A 141 4.68 30.98 6.58
C LYS A 141 5.25 29.70 7.23
N GLU A 142 6.56 29.66 7.52
CA GLU A 142 7.22 28.49 8.18
C GLU A 142 6.60 28.16 9.54
N VAL A 143 6.29 29.19 10.33
CA VAL A 143 5.50 29.09 11.56
C VAL A 143 4.15 29.76 11.30
N PRO A 144 3.01 29.05 11.46
CA PRO A 144 1.68 29.66 11.42
C PRO A 144 1.55 30.72 12.51
N ASP A 145 0.84 31.81 12.23
CA ASP A 145 0.36 32.68 13.32
C ASP A 145 -0.67 31.88 14.14
N LYS A 146 -0.66 32.02 15.47
CA LYS A 146 -1.51 31.22 16.36
C LYS A 146 -3.00 31.47 16.03
N PRO A 147 -3.76 30.45 15.58
CA PRO A 147 -5.20 30.62 15.41
C PRO A 147 -5.85 30.84 16.78
N GLU A 148 -6.67 31.88 16.91
CA GLU A 148 -7.65 31.91 18.01
C GLU A 148 -8.65 30.77 17.78
N GLU A 149 -8.94 29.99 18.83
CA GLU A 149 -9.72 28.77 18.70
C GLU A 149 -11.18 29.09 18.37
N VAL A 150 -11.66 28.66 17.20
CA VAL A 150 -13.10 28.56 16.93
C VAL A 150 -13.66 27.36 17.69
N ILE A 151 -13.87 27.53 19.00
CA ILE A 151 -14.73 26.64 19.79
C ILE A 151 -16.17 27.14 19.59
N GLY A 152 -16.81 26.64 18.55
CA GLY A 152 -18.21 26.96 18.26
C GLY A 152 -19.19 26.23 19.17
N GLU A 153 -20.02 26.98 19.88
CA GLU A 153 -21.37 26.58 20.29
C GLU A 153 -22.31 27.77 20.00
N PRO A 154 -23.53 27.56 19.46
CA PRO A 154 -24.30 28.66 18.89
C PRO A 154 -25.17 29.37 19.94
N ALA A 155 -25.04 30.69 20.03
CA ALA A 155 -25.97 31.55 20.79
C ALA A 155 -26.37 32.76 19.94
N SER A 156 -27.67 32.87 19.66
CA SER A 156 -28.28 33.94 18.90
C SER A 156 -28.36 35.26 19.67
N LYS A 157 -28.14 36.38 18.98
CA LYS A 157 -28.95 37.62 19.16
C LYS A 157 -28.73 38.67 18.06
N GLU A 158 -29.87 39.15 17.57
CA GLU A 158 -30.14 40.35 16.77
C GLU A 158 -29.76 41.65 17.53
N GLU A 159 -29.65 42.88 16.99
CA GLU A 159 -29.81 43.43 15.62
C GLU A 159 -29.24 44.89 15.56
N LYS A 160 -29.36 45.53 14.38
CA LYS A 160 -29.21 46.99 14.03
C LYS A 160 -27.77 47.50 13.80
N GLY A 161 -27.47 48.22 12.70
CA GLY A 161 -28.32 48.56 11.55
C GLY A 161 -27.55 49.23 10.38
N THR A 162 -27.96 48.88 9.16
CA THR A 162 -27.60 49.33 7.79
C THR A 162 -27.83 50.84 7.50
N PRO A 163 -27.52 51.44 6.31
CA PRO A 163 -27.33 50.88 4.94
C PRO A 163 -26.07 51.43 4.20
N VAL A 164 -25.70 51.19 2.92
CA VAL A 164 -26.35 51.00 1.59
C VAL A 164 -25.32 50.19 0.72
N ALA A 165 -25.57 49.37 -0.32
CA ALA A 165 -26.73 49.09 -1.19
C ALA A 165 -26.76 47.61 -1.69
N THR A 166 -27.82 47.23 -2.41
CA THR A 166 -27.99 45.96 -3.14
C THR A 166 -27.69 46.04 -4.65
N LYS A 167 -27.09 44.97 -5.21
CA LYS A 167 -27.41 44.48 -6.57
C LYS A 167 -27.78 42.99 -6.50
N LYS A 168 -28.89 42.61 -7.14
CA LYS A 168 -29.44 41.24 -7.13
C LYS A 168 -28.89 40.43 -8.30
N VAL A 169 -28.56 39.16 -8.05
CA VAL A 169 -28.67 38.04 -9.00
C VAL A 169 -29.28 36.84 -8.25
N PRO A 170 -30.03 35.94 -8.93
CA PRO A 170 -31.06 35.15 -8.28
C PRO A 170 -30.55 33.89 -7.57
N VAL A 171 -31.30 33.50 -6.53
CA VAL A 171 -31.20 32.19 -5.89
C VAL A 171 -31.68 31.10 -6.86
N VAL A 172 -30.92 30.01 -6.96
CA VAL A 172 -31.43 28.73 -7.46
C VAL A 172 -31.20 27.67 -6.40
N THR A 173 -32.27 27.10 -5.87
CA THR A 173 -32.26 26.04 -4.87
C THR A 173 -32.12 24.67 -5.51
N GLY A 174 -31.16 23.87 -5.01
CA GLY A 174 -31.31 22.42 -4.86
C GLY A 174 -31.31 21.53 -6.11
N ALA A 175 -30.16 20.90 -6.37
CA ALA A 175 -30.09 19.50 -6.79
C ALA A 175 -28.73 18.90 -6.34
N PRO A 176 -28.67 17.68 -5.79
CA PRO A 176 -27.39 17.02 -5.55
C PRO A 176 -26.77 16.64 -6.91
N VAL A 177 -25.51 16.98 -7.12
CA VAL A 177 -24.79 16.61 -8.35
C VAL A 177 -24.54 15.10 -8.32
N ALA A 178 -25.40 14.36 -9.00
CA ALA A 178 -25.19 12.94 -9.26
C ALA A 178 -23.85 12.78 -10.01
N GLN A 179 -22.96 11.96 -9.45
CA GLN A 179 -21.66 11.71 -10.06
C GLN A 179 -21.86 10.99 -11.40
N ALA A 180 -21.29 11.53 -12.47
CA ALA A 180 -21.46 10.99 -13.82
C ALA A 180 -21.01 9.51 -13.87
N PRO A 181 -21.84 8.57 -14.37
CA PRO A 181 -21.48 7.16 -14.37
C PRO A 181 -20.46 6.85 -15.47
N THR A 182 -19.92 5.64 -15.46
CA THR A 182 -18.85 5.21 -16.39
C THR A 182 -19.38 4.18 -17.40
N PRO A 183 -19.03 4.28 -18.70
CA PRO A 183 -19.42 3.29 -19.72
C PRO A 183 -18.86 1.88 -19.46
N LYS A 184 -19.55 0.85 -19.97
CA LYS A 184 -19.16 -0.58 -19.86
C LYS A 184 -17.71 -0.87 -20.27
N GLU A 185 -17.20 -0.14 -21.27
CA GLU A 185 -15.83 -0.24 -21.81
C GLU A 185 -14.72 0.24 -20.85
N LYS A 186 -15.07 0.81 -19.70
CA LYS A 186 -14.11 1.33 -18.69
C LYS A 186 -14.16 0.58 -17.36
N VAL A 187 -14.91 -0.52 -17.27
CA VAL A 187 -14.86 -1.41 -16.10
C VAL A 187 -13.59 -2.26 -16.21
N ARG A 188 -12.60 -1.99 -15.35
CA ARG A 188 -11.36 -2.77 -15.29
C ARG A 188 -11.46 -3.84 -14.21
N THR A 189 -11.09 -5.06 -14.52
CA THR A 189 -10.97 -6.16 -13.57
C THR A 189 -9.50 -6.49 -13.37
N GLU A 190 -9.06 -6.48 -12.11
CA GLU A 190 -7.72 -6.92 -11.70
C GLU A 190 -7.86 -7.96 -10.60
N TRP A 191 -6.92 -8.89 -10.51
CA TRP A 191 -6.92 -9.87 -9.43
C TRP A 191 -5.49 -10.17 -8.98
N TYR A 192 -5.37 -10.52 -7.72
CA TYR A 192 -4.12 -10.98 -7.11
C TYR A 192 -4.44 -12.08 -6.09
N GLN A 193 -3.42 -12.77 -5.61
CA GLN A 193 -3.59 -13.88 -4.68
C GLN A 193 -2.49 -13.89 -3.63
N SER A 194 -2.84 -14.37 -2.45
CA SER A 194 -1.90 -14.81 -1.42
C SER A 194 -1.82 -16.35 -1.42
N THR A 195 -1.09 -16.91 -0.46
CA THR A 195 -1.11 -18.35 -0.19
C THR A 195 -2.50 -18.85 0.22
N ALA A 196 -3.33 -18.02 0.87
CA ALA A 196 -4.63 -18.43 1.45
C ALA A 196 -5.87 -17.82 0.76
N THR A 197 -5.72 -16.73 0.01
CA THR A 197 -6.83 -15.96 -0.58
C THR A 197 -6.59 -15.59 -2.03
N VAL A 198 -7.67 -15.30 -2.74
CA VAL A 198 -7.69 -14.67 -4.07
C VAL A 198 -8.55 -13.42 -3.95
N THR A 199 -8.01 -12.26 -4.28
CA THR A 199 -8.74 -10.99 -4.25
C THR A 199 -9.00 -10.52 -5.69
N ILE A 200 -10.27 -10.26 -5.99
CA ILE A 200 -10.74 -9.75 -7.28
C ILE A 200 -11.22 -8.30 -7.07
N GLU A 201 -10.67 -7.37 -7.83
CA GLU A 201 -11.03 -5.95 -7.83
C GLU A 201 -11.68 -5.54 -9.14
N ILE A 202 -12.96 -5.17 -9.08
CA ILE A 202 -13.75 -4.69 -10.21
C ILE A 202 -13.89 -3.17 -10.07
N PHE A 203 -13.10 -2.42 -10.83
CA PHE A 203 -13.11 -0.96 -10.83
C PHE A 203 -14.26 -0.41 -11.65
N ALA A 204 -15.30 0.06 -10.96
CA ALA A 204 -16.45 0.75 -11.55
C ALA A 204 -16.80 1.98 -10.69
N LYS A 205 -16.95 3.15 -11.32
CA LYS A 205 -17.34 4.39 -10.62
C LYS A 205 -18.86 4.50 -10.56
N GLY A 206 -19.37 4.83 -9.38
CA GLY A 206 -20.79 5.05 -9.13
C GLY A 206 -21.58 3.77 -8.83
N VAL A 207 -20.93 2.70 -8.36
CA VAL A 207 -21.64 1.47 -7.94
C VAL A 207 -22.52 1.77 -6.71
N PRO A 208 -23.85 1.65 -6.81
CA PRO A 208 -24.74 1.82 -5.66
C PRO A 208 -24.67 0.59 -4.76
N LYS A 209 -24.28 0.78 -3.49
CA LYS A 209 -24.17 -0.31 -2.49
C LYS A 209 -25.47 -1.10 -2.31
N GLU A 210 -26.62 -0.47 -2.55
CA GLU A 210 -27.96 -1.04 -2.33
C GLU A 210 -28.48 -1.87 -3.51
N ASN A 211 -27.97 -1.66 -4.74
CA ASN A 211 -28.44 -2.35 -5.95
C ASN A 211 -27.38 -3.26 -6.59
N ALA A 212 -26.23 -3.46 -5.94
CA ALA A 212 -25.19 -4.39 -6.39
C ALA A 212 -25.38 -5.74 -5.68
N THR A 213 -25.55 -6.80 -6.48
CA THR A 213 -25.66 -8.18 -6.00
C THR A 213 -24.34 -8.90 -6.25
N VAL A 214 -23.75 -9.46 -5.19
CA VAL A 214 -22.59 -10.36 -5.26
C VAL A 214 -23.02 -11.70 -4.69
N LYS A 215 -22.86 -12.78 -5.46
CA LYS A 215 -23.04 -14.16 -5.01
C LYS A 215 -21.70 -14.87 -5.11
N ILE A 216 -21.33 -15.57 -4.03
CA ILE A 216 -20.13 -16.38 -3.97
C ILE A 216 -20.61 -17.80 -3.66
N THR A 217 -20.29 -18.75 -4.53
CA THR A 217 -20.47 -20.19 -4.27
C THR A 217 -19.10 -20.84 -4.09
N GLU A 218 -19.04 -22.16 -3.87
CA GLU A 218 -17.77 -22.86 -3.76
C GLU A 218 -16.99 -22.93 -5.09
N GLU A 219 -17.66 -22.76 -6.23
CA GLU A 219 -17.09 -22.96 -7.57
C GLU A 219 -17.41 -21.83 -8.56
N SER A 220 -18.21 -20.83 -8.16
CA SER A 220 -18.55 -19.68 -8.99
C SER A 220 -18.66 -18.36 -8.23
N VAL A 221 -18.46 -17.24 -8.94
CA VAL A 221 -18.71 -15.89 -8.44
C VAL A 221 -19.54 -15.11 -9.45
N ASP A 222 -20.72 -14.64 -9.03
CA ASP A 222 -21.57 -13.75 -9.82
C ASP A 222 -21.59 -12.35 -9.21
N VAL A 223 -21.35 -11.34 -10.05
CA VAL A 223 -21.44 -9.92 -9.71
C VAL A 223 -22.37 -9.24 -10.70
N SER A 224 -23.49 -8.69 -10.21
CA SER A 224 -24.45 -7.93 -11.03
C SER A 224 -24.72 -6.58 -10.40
N PHE A 225 -24.57 -5.49 -11.16
CA PHE A 225 -24.94 -4.14 -10.71
C PHE A 225 -25.44 -3.25 -11.87
N PRO A 226 -26.40 -2.34 -11.62
CA PRO A 226 -26.95 -1.48 -12.67
C PRO A 226 -25.96 -0.41 -13.13
N VAL A 227 -25.79 -0.26 -14.45
CA VAL A 227 -24.98 0.81 -15.06
C VAL A 227 -25.88 1.96 -15.51
N ALA A 228 -25.78 3.09 -14.82
CA ALA A 228 -26.69 4.23 -14.96
C ALA A 228 -26.61 5.02 -16.29
N ILE A 229 -25.81 4.57 -17.28
CA ILE A 229 -25.79 5.16 -18.64
C ILE A 229 -26.71 4.39 -19.60
N SER A 230 -26.89 3.08 -19.42
CA SER A 230 -27.46 2.20 -20.45
C SER A 230 -28.76 1.49 -20.05
N ASN A 231 -29.31 1.73 -18.85
CA ASN A 231 -30.42 0.94 -18.27
C ASN A 231 -30.16 -0.58 -18.35
N SER A 232 -28.88 -0.99 -18.33
CA SER A 232 -28.45 -2.37 -18.40
C SER A 232 -27.63 -2.71 -17.17
N ASN A 233 -27.72 -3.95 -16.70
CA ASN A 233 -26.81 -4.43 -15.67
C ASN A 233 -25.44 -4.73 -16.30
N TYR A 234 -24.40 -4.48 -15.51
CA TYR A 234 -23.10 -5.11 -15.72
C TYR A 234 -23.10 -6.41 -14.94
N ASP A 235 -23.02 -7.51 -15.66
CA ASP A 235 -22.92 -8.86 -15.12
C ASP A 235 -21.52 -9.40 -15.39
N TYR A 236 -20.87 -9.92 -14.35
CA TYR A 236 -19.57 -10.55 -14.37
C TYR A 236 -19.67 -11.87 -13.60
N THR A 237 -19.61 -12.97 -14.34
CA THR A 237 -19.74 -14.34 -13.85
C THR A 237 -18.42 -15.05 -14.10
N LEU A 238 -17.89 -15.69 -13.06
CA LEU A 238 -16.75 -16.60 -13.12
C LEU A 238 -17.27 -18.00 -12.77
N GLU A 239 -17.35 -18.89 -13.77
CA GLU A 239 -17.77 -20.28 -13.58
C GLU A 239 -17.12 -21.16 -14.67
N PRO A 240 -16.38 -22.22 -14.32
CA PRO A 240 -15.93 -22.61 -12.97
C PRO A 240 -14.72 -21.78 -12.52
N LEU A 241 -14.56 -21.58 -11.21
CA LEU A 241 -13.32 -21.07 -10.60
C LEU A 241 -12.18 -22.08 -10.78
N PHE A 242 -10.93 -21.60 -10.78
CA PHE A 242 -9.73 -22.45 -10.90
C PHE A 242 -9.61 -23.50 -9.79
N SER A 243 -10.13 -23.22 -8.59
CA SER A 243 -10.21 -24.18 -7.50
C SER A 243 -11.35 -23.83 -6.55
N LYS A 244 -11.78 -24.80 -5.74
CA LYS A 244 -12.86 -24.61 -4.77
C LYS A 244 -12.51 -23.51 -3.75
N VAL A 245 -13.48 -22.68 -3.41
CA VAL A 245 -13.35 -21.61 -2.42
C VAL A 245 -14.28 -21.85 -1.22
N ASP A 246 -13.84 -21.43 -0.04
CA ASP A 246 -14.67 -21.45 1.16
C ASP A 246 -15.61 -20.25 1.12
N ALA A 247 -16.85 -20.47 0.65
CA ALA A 247 -17.88 -19.44 0.58
C ALA A 247 -18.27 -18.85 1.94
N SER A 248 -18.03 -19.57 3.05
CA SER A 248 -18.33 -19.08 4.41
C SER A 248 -17.27 -18.12 4.96
N LYS A 249 -16.01 -18.27 4.53
CA LYS A 249 -14.92 -17.33 4.86
C LYS A 249 -14.76 -16.20 3.84
N SER A 250 -15.27 -16.40 2.63
CA SER A 250 -15.18 -15.40 1.55
C SER A 250 -16.05 -14.17 1.84
N THR A 251 -15.56 -12.98 1.52
CA THR A 251 -16.21 -11.71 1.83
C THR A 251 -16.16 -10.74 0.65
N PHE A 252 -17.05 -9.74 0.63
CA PHE A 252 -17.05 -8.70 -0.40
C PHE A 252 -17.24 -7.31 0.20
N ARG A 253 -16.68 -6.29 -0.46
CA ARG A 253 -16.74 -4.88 -0.07
C ARG A 253 -17.03 -4.00 -1.28
N ILE A 254 -18.21 -3.38 -1.29
CA ILE A 254 -18.60 -2.41 -2.31
C ILE A 254 -18.19 -1.00 -1.87
N THR A 255 -17.45 -0.30 -2.72
CA THR A 255 -16.97 1.07 -2.56
C THR A 255 -17.41 1.89 -3.78
N PRO A 256 -17.63 3.22 -3.70
CA PRO A 256 -18.10 4.03 -4.85
C PRO A 256 -17.22 4.02 -6.12
N HIS A 257 -16.02 3.43 -6.06
CA HIS A 257 -15.06 3.35 -7.16
C HIS A 257 -14.57 1.92 -7.48
N LYS A 258 -14.88 0.91 -6.64
CA LYS A 258 -14.54 -0.49 -6.87
C LYS A 258 -15.42 -1.45 -6.06
N ILE A 259 -15.61 -2.67 -6.58
CA ILE A 259 -16.08 -3.83 -5.82
C ILE A 259 -14.85 -4.70 -5.56
N GLU A 260 -14.61 -5.05 -4.30
CA GLU A 260 -13.50 -5.89 -3.86
C GLU A 260 -14.07 -7.19 -3.31
N ILE A 261 -13.64 -8.34 -3.84
CA ILE A 261 -14.14 -9.66 -3.49
C ILE A 261 -12.95 -10.50 -3.04
N ILE A 262 -12.99 -10.98 -1.79
CA ILE A 262 -11.93 -11.77 -1.16
C ILE A 262 -12.44 -13.20 -1.06
N LEU A 263 -11.92 -14.07 -1.91
CA LEU A 263 -12.20 -15.50 -1.93
C LEU A 263 -11.16 -16.23 -1.07
N HIS A 264 -11.60 -17.08 -0.15
CA HIS A 264 -10.71 -17.94 0.61
C HIS A 264 -10.52 -19.27 -0.12
N LYS A 265 -9.26 -19.65 -0.40
CA LYS A 265 -8.95 -20.93 -1.06
C LYS A 265 -9.30 -22.08 -0.10
N SER A 266 -9.99 -23.12 -0.59
CA SER A 266 -10.22 -24.34 0.21
C SER A 266 -8.92 -25.07 0.53
N LEU A 267 -7.94 -24.98 -0.37
CA LEU A 267 -6.59 -25.52 -0.24
C LEU A 267 -5.56 -24.36 -0.15
N PRO A 268 -5.15 -23.96 1.07
CA PRO A 268 -4.05 -23.02 1.26
C PRO A 268 -2.75 -23.54 0.62
N GLY A 269 -2.00 -22.66 -0.02
CA GLY A 269 -0.76 -22.97 -0.75
C GLY A 269 -0.95 -23.24 -2.25
N LEU A 270 -2.17 -23.53 -2.72
CA LEU A 270 -2.42 -23.72 -4.15
C LEU A 270 -2.32 -22.38 -4.91
N LYS A 271 -1.34 -22.26 -5.82
CA LYS A 271 -1.18 -21.10 -6.70
C LYS A 271 -2.11 -21.22 -7.90
N TRP A 272 -3.00 -20.24 -8.07
CA TRP A 272 -3.92 -20.17 -9.20
C TRP A 272 -3.19 -19.57 -10.41
N SER A 273 -3.27 -20.19 -11.59
CA SER A 273 -2.71 -19.60 -12.82
C SER A 273 -3.71 -18.66 -13.54
N SER A 274 -5.00 -18.86 -13.27
CA SER A 274 -6.13 -18.11 -13.82
C SER A 274 -7.23 -17.99 -12.74
N LEU A 275 -8.21 -17.11 -12.94
CA LEU A 275 -9.43 -17.11 -12.09
C LEU A 275 -10.38 -18.24 -12.48
N GLU A 276 -10.49 -18.51 -13.78
CA GLU A 276 -11.36 -19.54 -14.36
C GLU A 276 -10.60 -20.85 -14.54
N GLY A 277 -11.29 -21.97 -14.32
CA GLY A 277 -10.86 -23.32 -14.68
C GLY A 277 -11.39 -23.73 -16.05
N THR A 278 -10.68 -24.62 -16.75
CA THR A 278 -11.09 -25.09 -18.09
C THR A 278 -12.14 -26.21 -18.05
N GLU A 279 -12.34 -26.85 -16.89
CA GLU A 279 -13.26 -27.98 -16.70
C GLU A 279 -13.99 -27.88 -15.34
N PRO A 280 -15.25 -28.36 -15.23
CA PRO A 280 -15.98 -28.41 -13.97
C PRO A 280 -15.28 -29.36 -12.98
N ILE A 281 -15.16 -28.94 -11.71
CA ILE A 281 -14.32 -29.61 -10.71
C ILE A 281 -14.98 -30.89 -10.18
N HIS A 282 -14.82 -31.99 -10.93
CA HIS A 282 -15.19 -33.31 -10.43
C HIS A 282 -14.29 -33.72 -9.26
N LEU A 283 -14.91 -33.95 -8.10
CA LEU A 283 -14.28 -34.61 -6.96
C LEU A 283 -14.06 -36.10 -7.27
N THR A 284 -12.83 -36.50 -7.54
CA THR A 284 -12.40 -37.91 -7.43
C THR A 284 -11.16 -38.01 -6.56
N THR A 285 -11.37 -38.33 -5.28
CA THR A 285 -10.34 -38.89 -4.42
C THR A 285 -10.20 -40.38 -4.76
N SER A 286 -8.98 -40.78 -5.14
CA SER A 286 -8.47 -42.16 -5.16
C SER A 286 -9.18 -43.20 -6.04
N GLU A 287 -8.52 -43.57 -7.15
CA GLU A 287 -8.37 -44.98 -7.51
C GLU A 287 -6.99 -45.24 -8.18
N GLU A 288 -6.43 -46.41 -7.90
CA GLU A 288 -5.15 -46.96 -8.38
C GLU A 288 -5.30 -47.41 -9.87
N GLU A 289 -4.33 -47.78 -10.71
CA GLU A 289 -2.89 -48.14 -10.71
C GLU A 289 -2.45 -48.07 -12.24
N PRO A 290 -1.23 -48.41 -12.72
CA PRO A 290 -0.11 -49.02 -12.01
C PRO A 290 1.25 -48.34 -12.14
N ALA A 291 2.13 -48.66 -11.19
CA ALA A 291 3.51 -48.19 -11.13
C ALA A 291 4.45 -48.80 -12.19
N THR A 292 5.35 -47.97 -12.74
CA THR A 292 6.56 -48.41 -13.44
C THR A 292 7.57 -48.93 -12.40
N LYS A 293 7.77 -50.25 -12.38
CA LYS A 293 8.57 -50.95 -11.36
C LYS A 293 10.04 -50.53 -11.34
N ILE A 294 10.53 -50.08 -10.18
CA ILE A 294 11.95 -50.09 -9.82
C ILE A 294 12.12 -51.20 -8.77
N PRO A 295 13.02 -52.19 -8.96
CA PRO A 295 13.10 -53.33 -8.06
C PRO A 295 13.74 -52.98 -6.71
N ASP A 296 13.07 -53.45 -5.65
CA ASP A 296 13.43 -53.24 -4.25
C ASP A 296 14.61 -54.14 -3.85
N ALA A 297 15.83 -53.61 -3.97
CA ALA A 297 17.06 -54.29 -3.56
C ALA A 297 18.15 -53.28 -3.17
N VAL A 298 18.13 -52.83 -1.91
CA VAL A 298 19.25 -52.70 -0.96
C VAL A 298 18.74 -51.90 0.25
N LEU A 299 18.36 -52.63 1.30
CA LEU A 299 18.25 -52.06 2.64
C LEU A 299 19.65 -51.88 3.24
N GLN A 300 19.79 -50.83 4.05
CA GLN A 300 20.98 -50.45 4.83
C GLN A 300 22.21 -49.94 4.07
N VAL A 301 22.52 -48.66 4.27
CA VAL A 301 23.81 -48.22 4.86
C VAL A 301 23.54 -46.97 5.71
N ASP A 302 23.68 -47.09 7.03
CA ASP A 302 23.89 -45.94 7.91
C ASP A 302 25.19 -45.22 7.54
N LYS A 303 25.23 -43.89 7.78
CA LYS A 303 26.38 -42.97 7.71
C LYS A 303 26.56 -42.24 6.36
N ALA A 304 26.36 -40.93 6.41
CA ALA A 304 26.76 -40.01 5.35
C ALA A 304 28.26 -40.13 5.04
N PRO A 305 28.69 -39.95 3.78
CA PRO A 305 30.11 -40.01 3.40
C PRO A 305 30.88 -38.84 4.02
N SER A 306 31.54 -39.12 5.15
CA SER A 306 32.49 -38.22 5.81
C SER A 306 33.77 -38.11 4.96
N TYR A 307 33.77 -37.20 3.99
CA TYR A 307 34.98 -36.88 3.23
C TYR A 307 35.92 -35.99 4.05
N PRO A 308 37.23 -36.29 4.13
CA PRO A 308 38.17 -35.49 4.92
C PRO A 308 38.54 -34.22 4.15
N THR A 309 37.84 -33.10 4.44
CA THR A 309 38.23 -31.78 3.95
C THR A 309 38.84 -30.94 5.07
N SER A 310 40.00 -30.35 4.82
CA SER A 310 40.80 -29.61 5.81
C SER A 310 40.46 -28.12 5.86
N SER A 311 39.19 -27.74 5.65
CA SER A 311 38.73 -26.36 5.78
C SER A 311 38.32 -26.07 7.24
N LYS A 312 38.81 -24.95 7.79
CA LYS A 312 38.48 -24.55 9.18
C LYS A 312 37.03 -24.09 9.38
N ASN A 313 36.33 -23.82 8.28
CA ASN A 313 34.89 -23.61 8.22
C ASN A 313 34.27 -24.77 7.43
N GLY A 314 33.21 -25.38 7.96
CA GLY A 314 32.49 -26.48 7.32
C GLY A 314 31.50 -25.99 6.25
N PRO A 315 30.75 -26.90 5.61
CA PRO A 315 29.74 -26.54 4.61
C PRO A 315 28.66 -25.63 5.20
N THR A 316 28.51 -24.42 4.64
CA THR A 316 27.48 -23.46 5.04
C THR A 316 26.08 -24.04 4.82
N ASN A 317 25.23 -23.99 5.84
CA ASN A 317 23.87 -24.51 5.80
C ASN A 317 22.91 -23.41 5.30
N TRP A 318 22.50 -23.48 4.03
CA TRP A 318 21.82 -22.39 3.33
C TRP A 318 20.36 -22.15 3.79
N ASP A 319 19.73 -23.16 4.39
CA ASP A 319 18.36 -23.10 4.92
C ASP A 319 18.24 -22.12 6.12
N THR A 320 19.34 -21.89 6.84
CA THR A 320 19.41 -21.00 8.01
C THR A 320 19.61 -19.52 7.63
N VAL A 321 19.86 -19.20 6.35
CA VAL A 321 20.09 -17.80 5.89
C VAL A 321 18.80 -17.19 5.32
N LEU A 322 17.81 -18.01 4.98
CA LEU A 322 16.48 -17.58 4.50
C LEU A 322 15.44 -17.44 5.63
N SER A 323 15.83 -17.69 6.88
CA SER A 323 14.93 -17.68 8.05
C SER A 323 15.04 -16.41 8.92
N ASP A 324 16.13 -15.64 8.76
CA ASP A 324 16.36 -14.37 9.44
C ASP A 324 16.43 -13.21 8.41
N GLU A 325 15.25 -12.75 7.96
CA GLU A 325 14.89 -11.42 7.45
C GLU A 325 13.65 -11.55 6.54
N ASN A 326 12.50 -11.02 7.00
CA ASN A 326 11.23 -10.97 6.28
C ASN A 326 10.76 -9.51 6.29
N ASP A 327 11.18 -8.72 5.31
CA ASP A 327 10.62 -7.41 4.98
C ASP A 327 10.81 -7.16 3.48
N GLU A 328 9.72 -6.81 2.78
CA GLU A 328 9.63 -6.83 1.31
C GLU A 328 10.27 -5.57 0.66
N GLU A 329 11.50 -5.66 0.12
CA GLU A 329 12.07 -4.61 -0.75
C GLU A 329 12.95 -5.20 -1.89
N ASP A 330 12.29 -5.89 -2.83
CA ASP A 330 12.74 -6.77 -3.94
C ASP A 330 13.76 -6.22 -4.98
N GLY A 331 14.78 -5.45 -4.57
CA GLY A 331 15.83 -5.00 -5.48
C GLY A 331 17.17 -4.67 -4.81
N GLU A 332 17.17 -3.92 -3.72
CA GLU A 332 18.40 -3.54 -3.02
C GLU A 332 18.91 -4.69 -2.11
N GLU A 333 18.00 -5.54 -1.64
CA GLU A 333 18.30 -6.65 -0.73
C GLU A 333 19.10 -7.78 -1.40
N VAL A 334 18.76 -8.18 -2.63
CA VAL A 334 19.51 -9.16 -3.42
C VAL A 334 20.94 -8.68 -3.67
N ASP A 335 21.09 -7.40 -3.99
CA ASP A 335 22.37 -6.74 -4.20
C ASP A 335 23.19 -6.67 -2.90
N HIS A 336 22.53 -6.46 -1.75
CA HIS A 336 23.14 -6.50 -0.42
C HIS A 336 23.57 -7.93 -0.01
N PHE A 337 22.75 -8.93 -0.29
CA PHE A 337 23.04 -10.35 -0.06
C PHE A 337 24.32 -10.77 -0.81
N PHE A 338 24.43 -10.47 -2.10
CA PHE A 338 25.64 -10.78 -2.87
C PHE A 338 26.87 -9.98 -2.40
N LYS A 339 26.71 -8.72 -1.99
CA LYS A 339 27.81 -7.92 -1.40
C LYS A 339 28.30 -8.52 -0.07
N LYS A 340 27.40 -8.99 0.80
CA LYS A 340 27.71 -9.66 2.08
C LYS A 340 28.43 -10.99 1.83
N LEU A 341 27.86 -11.84 0.96
CA LEU A 341 28.44 -13.11 0.55
C LEU A 341 29.85 -12.92 -0.06
N TYR A 342 30.02 -11.98 -0.98
CA TYR A 342 31.32 -11.70 -1.58
C TYR A 342 32.31 -11.06 -0.61
N LYS A 343 31.88 -10.27 0.38
CA LYS A 343 32.79 -9.66 1.35
C LYS A 343 33.47 -10.73 2.23
N ASP A 344 32.66 -11.61 2.81
CA ASP A 344 33.09 -12.56 3.83
C ASP A 344 33.59 -13.91 3.25
N ALA A 345 33.45 -14.12 1.93
CA ALA A 345 33.94 -15.31 1.23
C ALA A 345 35.48 -15.46 1.18
N ASP A 346 35.95 -16.71 1.17
CA ASP A 346 37.36 -17.04 0.92
C ASP A 346 37.81 -16.69 -0.52
N PRO A 347 39.12 -16.50 -0.79
CA PRO A 347 39.63 -16.10 -2.10
C PRO A 347 39.21 -17.01 -3.27
N ASP A 348 39.11 -18.32 -3.05
CA ASP A 348 38.70 -19.26 -4.10
C ASP A 348 37.18 -19.24 -4.33
N THR A 349 36.37 -18.99 -3.30
CA THR A 349 34.93 -18.73 -3.45
C THR A 349 34.67 -17.44 -4.22
N LYS A 350 35.42 -16.37 -3.93
CA LYS A 350 35.40 -15.10 -4.69
C LYS A 350 35.72 -15.33 -6.17
N ARG A 351 36.72 -16.14 -6.47
CA ARG A 351 37.09 -16.53 -7.85
C ARG A 351 36.02 -17.37 -8.54
N ALA A 352 35.40 -18.32 -7.82
CA ALA A 352 34.31 -19.15 -8.34
C ALA A 352 33.09 -18.30 -8.69
N MET A 353 32.69 -17.40 -7.78
CA MET A 353 31.58 -16.47 -7.99
C MET A 353 31.86 -15.58 -9.20
N MET A 354 33.04 -14.96 -9.29
CA MET A 354 33.35 -14.04 -10.37
C MET A 354 33.49 -14.75 -11.73
N LYS A 355 34.06 -15.96 -11.80
CA LYS A 355 34.14 -16.74 -13.06
C LYS A 355 32.75 -17.18 -13.53
N SER A 356 31.95 -17.79 -12.66
CA SER A 356 30.60 -18.27 -13.02
C SER A 356 29.66 -17.12 -13.41
N TYR A 357 29.69 -16.00 -12.69
CA TYR A 357 28.90 -14.81 -13.03
C TYR A 357 29.34 -14.19 -14.37
N GLN A 358 30.65 -14.11 -14.63
CA GLN A 358 31.18 -13.52 -15.86
C GLN A 358 30.94 -14.38 -17.11
N GLU A 359 31.02 -15.71 -16.98
CA GLU A 359 30.76 -16.64 -18.10
C GLU A 359 29.26 -16.78 -18.40
N SER A 360 28.42 -16.83 -17.36
CA SER A 360 26.96 -16.93 -17.50
C SER A 360 26.26 -15.60 -17.86
N ASN A 361 27.01 -14.50 -18.06
CA ASN A 361 26.48 -13.14 -18.21
C ASN A 361 25.48 -12.76 -17.09
N GLY A 362 25.79 -13.15 -15.85
CA GLY A 362 24.98 -12.86 -14.66
C GLY A 362 23.79 -13.80 -14.42
N THR A 363 23.60 -14.85 -15.24
CA THR A 363 22.48 -15.80 -15.10
C THR A 363 22.75 -16.99 -14.18
N SER A 364 24.00 -17.18 -13.72
CA SER A 364 24.37 -18.25 -12.80
C SER A 364 25.52 -17.85 -11.88
N LEU A 365 25.41 -18.22 -10.61
CA LEU A 365 26.43 -17.99 -9.59
C LEU A 365 26.80 -19.30 -8.91
N SER A 366 28.10 -19.57 -8.77
CA SER A 366 28.62 -20.77 -8.11
C SER A 366 29.76 -20.42 -7.16
N THR A 367 29.71 -20.95 -5.94
CA THR A 367 30.63 -20.61 -4.83
C THR A 367 31.80 -21.58 -4.67
N VAL A 368 31.84 -22.64 -5.47
CA VAL A 368 32.77 -23.78 -5.33
C VAL A 368 33.81 -23.81 -6.45
N TRP A 369 35.08 -23.53 -6.14
CA TRP A 369 36.14 -23.42 -7.14
C TRP A 369 36.53 -24.75 -7.82
N SER A 370 36.43 -25.88 -7.12
CA SER A 370 36.73 -27.21 -7.69
C SER A 370 35.88 -27.52 -8.92
N ASP A 371 34.64 -27.05 -8.90
CA ASP A 371 33.63 -27.29 -9.92
C ASP A 371 33.66 -26.22 -11.00
N VAL A 372 33.84 -24.96 -10.59
CA VAL A 372 33.85 -23.81 -11.50
C VAL A 372 35.15 -23.71 -12.28
N GLY A 373 36.28 -24.18 -11.75
CA GLY A 373 37.59 -24.06 -12.40
C GLY A 373 37.66 -24.72 -13.78
N SER A 374 37.06 -25.91 -13.93
CA SER A 374 37.10 -26.74 -15.14
C SER A 374 35.82 -26.67 -16.00
N LYS A 375 34.69 -26.23 -15.44
CA LYS A 375 33.42 -26.05 -16.18
C LYS A 375 33.36 -24.68 -16.85
N THR A 376 32.54 -24.58 -17.89
CA THR A 376 32.10 -23.33 -18.54
C THR A 376 30.63 -23.12 -18.27
N PHE A 377 30.23 -21.90 -17.94
CA PHE A 377 28.82 -21.59 -17.68
C PHE A 377 28.15 -20.99 -18.92
N GLU A 378 27.03 -21.59 -19.35
CA GLU A 378 26.20 -21.05 -20.43
C GLU A 378 25.26 -19.96 -19.89
N THR A 379 24.85 -19.03 -20.76
CA THR A 379 23.89 -17.99 -20.39
C THR A 379 22.47 -18.54 -20.51
N MET A 380 21.77 -18.68 -19.38
CA MET A 380 20.35 -19.08 -19.34
C MET A 380 19.49 -17.84 -19.06
N PRO A 381 19.01 -17.12 -20.09
CA PRO A 381 18.16 -15.95 -19.87
C PRO A 381 16.82 -16.35 -19.23
N PRO A 382 16.17 -15.45 -18.46
CA PRO A 382 14.83 -15.68 -17.92
C PRO A 382 13.80 -15.99 -19.01
N ASP A 383 12.77 -16.74 -18.65
CA ASP A 383 11.76 -17.23 -19.57
C ASP A 383 11.08 -16.07 -20.33
N GLY A 384 11.07 -16.13 -21.67
CA GLY A 384 10.64 -15.03 -22.54
C GLY A 384 11.72 -14.01 -22.97
N MET A 385 12.99 -14.17 -22.60
CA MET A 385 14.11 -13.33 -23.08
C MET A 385 15.12 -14.13 -23.91
N GLU A 386 15.53 -13.61 -25.08
CA GLU A 386 16.56 -14.23 -25.92
C GLU A 386 17.94 -13.59 -25.72
N ALA A 387 18.96 -14.42 -25.48
CA ALA A 387 20.34 -13.97 -25.27
C ALA A 387 21.00 -13.50 -26.58
N LYS A 388 20.80 -12.22 -26.91
CA LYS A 388 21.41 -11.59 -28.09
C LYS A 388 22.90 -11.31 -27.88
N LYS A 389 23.78 -12.06 -28.55
CA LYS A 389 25.22 -11.76 -28.58
C LYS A 389 25.47 -10.39 -29.22
N TRP A 390 26.12 -9.50 -28.49
CA TRP A 390 26.64 -8.25 -29.06
C TRP A 390 27.86 -8.58 -29.92
N GLY A 391 27.80 -8.30 -31.22
CA GLY A 391 28.83 -8.67 -32.18
C GLY A 391 29.49 -7.45 -32.81
N ALA A 392 30.84 -7.43 -32.72
CA ALA A 392 31.83 -6.71 -33.54
C ALA A 392 31.47 -5.29 -34.03
#